data_AF-K1ZBF4-F1
#
_entry.id   AF-K1ZBF4-F1
#
_cell.length_a   1.000
_cell.length_b   1.000
_cell.length_c   1.000
_cell.angle_alpha   90.00
_cell.angle_beta   90.00
_cell.angle_gamma   90.00
#
_symmetry.space_group_name_H-M   'P 1'
#
loop_
_entity.id
_entity.type
_entity.pdbx_description
1 polymer ?
#
loop_
_entity_poly.entity_id
_entity_poly.type
_entity_poly.pdbx_seq_one_letter_code
_entity_poly.pdbx_strand_id
1 'polypeptide(L)'
;KKYPNSLICFNPEFLREASFLQDFVNTDRLVIGAVNDQVSRRVSAMYQAVLPLAPIFQTDPTSAEMVKYMANCFLATKVIFGNEMFQICEKLGIKYEEVKKMVVADKRILDGHLDITTLGGFGGKCFPKDLLALRAMAKGKGVDTKILDAVWAKNLKIRKVKDWEEIPFAVSPAFGNRS
;
A
#
# COMPACT_ATOMS: atom_id res chain seq x y z
N LYS A 1 14.59 19.07 -23.06
CA LYS A 1 14.05 18.88 -21.69
C LYS A 1 13.99 20.24 -21.00
N LYS A 2 12.86 20.62 -20.38
CA LYS A 2 12.59 21.98 -19.83
C LYS A 2 13.53 22.37 -18.66
N TYR A 3 14.23 21.42 -18.04
CA TYR A 3 15.22 21.66 -17.00
C TYR A 3 16.43 20.71 -17.16
N PRO A 4 17.50 21.11 -17.86
CA PRO A 4 18.62 20.22 -18.18
C PRO A 4 19.55 19.94 -17.00
N ASN A 5 19.60 20.83 -16.00
CA ASN A 5 20.48 20.73 -14.83
C ASN A 5 19.74 20.30 -13.55
N SER A 6 18.45 19.96 -13.65
CA SER A 6 17.67 19.55 -12.48
C SER A 6 17.95 18.09 -12.13
N LEU A 7 18.35 17.93 -10.88
CA LEU A 7 18.60 16.67 -10.22
C LEU A 7 17.29 16.21 -9.55
N ILE A 8 16.69 15.12 -10.05
CA ILE A 8 15.37 14.63 -9.62
C ILE A 8 15.51 13.31 -8.87
N CYS A 9 14.77 13.18 -7.77
CA CYS A 9 14.64 11.96 -6.98
C CYS A 9 13.16 11.69 -6.67
N PHE A 10 12.77 10.43 -6.66
CA PHE A 10 11.49 9.93 -6.20
C PHE A 10 11.67 9.25 -4.83
N ASN A 11 11.03 9.79 -3.79
CA ASN A 11 11.07 9.22 -2.44
C ASN A 11 9.63 8.85 -2.04
N PRO A 12 9.17 7.61 -2.29
CA PRO A 12 7.82 7.20 -1.94
C PRO A 12 7.61 7.28 -0.43
N GLU A 13 6.54 7.94 0.00
CA GLU A 13 6.13 7.96 1.40
C GLU A 13 5.39 6.66 1.76
N PHE A 14 5.66 6.09 2.93
CA PHE A 14 4.97 4.88 3.42
C PHE A 14 4.12 5.15 4.68
N LEU A 15 3.95 6.43 5.03
CA LEU A 15 3.21 6.85 6.21
C LEU A 15 1.72 6.56 6.07
N ARG A 16 1.07 6.16 7.18
CA ARG A 16 -0.38 6.08 7.25
C ARG A 16 -0.92 7.47 7.57
N GLU A 17 -1.97 7.91 6.86
CA GLU A 17 -2.56 9.25 7.05
C GLU A 17 -3.02 9.51 8.50
N ALA A 18 -3.46 8.47 9.22
CA ALA A 18 -3.93 8.57 10.61
C ALA A 18 -2.82 8.70 11.66
N SER A 19 -1.57 8.35 11.33
CA SER A 19 -0.44 8.29 12.28
C SER A 19 0.83 8.91 11.73
N PHE A 20 0.72 9.85 10.79
CA PHE A 20 1.84 10.34 9.98
C PHE A 20 3.04 10.84 10.80
N LEU A 21 2.83 11.55 11.91
CA LEU A 21 3.91 12.04 12.78
C LEU A 21 4.66 10.90 13.48
N GLN A 22 3.92 9.90 13.95
CA GLN A 22 4.47 8.79 14.72
C GLN A 22 5.12 7.75 13.79
N ASP A 23 4.57 7.57 12.59
CA ASP A 23 5.16 6.77 11.51
C ASP A 23 6.41 7.45 10.93
N PHE A 24 6.47 8.79 10.90
CA PHE A 24 7.66 9.52 10.43
C PHE A 24 8.84 9.30 11.39
N VAL A 25 8.60 9.40 12.69
CA VAL A 25 9.62 9.16 13.73
C VAL A 25 10.03 7.69 13.80
N ASN A 26 9.11 6.76 13.53
CA ASN A 26 9.35 5.31 13.56
C ASN A 26 9.40 4.69 12.15
N THR A 27 9.99 5.40 11.18
CA THR A 27 10.05 4.92 9.80
C THR A 27 10.82 3.60 9.72
N ASP A 28 10.14 2.49 9.40
CA ASP A 28 10.74 1.14 9.31
C ASP A 28 11.85 1.04 8.25
N ARG A 29 11.73 1.81 7.16
CA ARG A 29 12.71 1.90 6.07
C ARG A 29 12.44 3.11 5.18
N LEU A 30 13.49 3.56 4.50
CA LEU A 30 13.41 4.57 3.45
C LEU A 30 13.77 3.96 2.10
N VAL A 31 13.05 4.35 1.05
CA VAL A 31 13.35 3.93 -0.33
C VAL A 31 13.56 5.20 -1.15
N ILE A 32 14.70 5.28 -1.84
CA ILE A 32 15.14 6.45 -2.61
C ILE A 32 15.34 5.99 -4.05
N GLY A 33 14.50 6.49 -4.95
CA GLY A 33 14.55 6.25 -6.39
C GLY A 33 15.20 7.41 -7.13
N ALA A 34 16.43 7.27 -7.61
CA ALA A 34 17.11 8.33 -8.34
C ALA A 34 17.94 7.76 -9.50
N VAL A 35 17.96 8.47 -10.64
CA VAL A 35 18.82 8.11 -11.79
C VAL A 35 20.26 8.58 -11.57
N ASN A 36 20.45 9.61 -10.74
CA ASN A 36 21.74 10.21 -10.49
C ASN A 36 22.20 9.92 -9.05
N ASP A 37 23.34 9.24 -8.94
CA ASP A 37 23.98 8.85 -7.68
C ASP A 37 24.22 10.01 -6.72
N GLN A 38 24.63 11.18 -7.24
CA GLN A 38 24.91 12.35 -6.40
C GLN A 38 23.64 12.81 -5.68
N VAL A 39 22.49 12.74 -6.35
CA VAL A 39 21.18 13.06 -5.76
C VAL A 39 20.83 12.03 -4.71
N SER A 40 20.95 10.74 -5.07
CA SER A 40 20.66 9.64 -4.15
C SER A 40 21.45 9.77 -2.86
N ARG A 41 22.77 10.01 -2.95
CA ARG A 41 23.65 10.16 -1.78
C ARG A 41 23.29 11.39 -0.94
N ARG A 42 22.98 12.53 -1.57
CA ARG A 42 22.58 13.75 -0.86
C ARG A 42 21.29 13.55 -0.08
N VAL A 43 20.28 12.95 -0.69
CA VAL A 43 18.99 12.65 -0.05
C VAL A 43 19.18 11.62 1.07
N SER A 44 19.98 10.58 0.85
CA SER A 44 20.31 9.59 1.89
C SER A 44 21.02 10.22 3.08
N ALA A 45 22.01 11.08 2.86
CA ALA A 45 22.72 11.77 3.93
C ALA A 45 21.79 12.67 4.76
N MET A 46 20.87 13.38 4.10
CA MET A 46 19.84 14.18 4.78
C MET A 46 18.96 13.31 5.68
N TYR A 47 18.45 12.18 5.17
CA TYR A 47 17.64 11.27 5.98
C TYR A 47 18.43 10.63 7.11
N GLN A 48 19.67 10.22 6.88
CA GLN A 48 20.50 9.58 7.90
C GLN A 48 20.85 10.53 9.05
N ALA A 49 20.90 11.83 8.80
CA ALA A 49 21.08 12.85 9.85
C ALA A 49 19.85 12.97 10.78
N VAL A 50 18.65 12.64 10.31
CA VAL A 50 17.40 12.75 11.07
C VAL A 50 16.92 11.38 11.60
N LEU A 51 17.18 10.31 10.86
CA LEU A 51 16.73 8.94 11.10
C LEU A 51 17.92 7.96 11.00
N PRO A 52 18.91 8.04 11.91
CA PRO A 52 20.18 7.30 11.77
C PRO A 52 20.04 5.78 11.82
N LEU A 53 18.96 5.26 12.42
CA LEU A 53 18.71 3.83 12.57
C LEU A 53 17.83 3.25 11.44
N ALA A 54 17.19 4.09 10.62
CA ALA A 54 16.30 3.62 9.57
C ALA A 54 17.12 3.08 8.38
N PRO A 55 16.92 1.83 7.95
CA PRO A 55 17.56 1.30 6.74
C PRO A 55 17.18 2.14 5.51
N ILE A 56 18.17 2.53 4.72
CA ILE A 56 17.98 3.29 3.47
C ILE A 56 18.28 2.40 2.28
N PHE A 57 17.29 2.21 1.41
CA PHE A 57 17.41 1.49 0.15
C PHE A 57 17.48 2.50 -1.00
N GLN A 58 18.52 2.42 -1.82
CA GLN A 58 18.69 3.25 -3.01
C GLN A 58 18.47 2.41 -4.27
N THR A 59 17.70 2.93 -5.23
CA THR A 59 17.34 2.23 -6.47
C THR A 59 16.97 3.23 -7.57
N ASP A 60 16.56 2.76 -8.75
CA ASP A 60 16.03 3.63 -9.80
C ASP A 60 14.58 4.07 -9.49
N PRO A 61 14.10 5.19 -10.08
CA PRO A 61 12.76 5.70 -9.80
C PRO A 61 11.62 4.69 -10.07
N THR A 62 11.74 3.87 -11.12
CA THR A 62 10.71 2.91 -11.52
C THR A 62 10.60 1.78 -10.48
N SER A 63 11.74 1.28 -10.01
CA SER A 63 11.78 0.27 -8.96
C SER A 63 11.23 0.81 -7.63
N ALA A 64 11.58 2.04 -7.25
CA ALA A 64 11.05 2.68 -6.05
C ALA A 64 9.52 2.86 -6.11
N GLU A 65 8.99 3.25 -7.28
CA GLU A 65 7.55 3.34 -7.52
C GLU A 65 6.87 1.97 -7.42
N MET A 66 7.47 0.93 -7.99
CA MET A 66 6.95 -0.44 -7.88
C MET A 66 6.94 -0.94 -6.43
N VAL A 67 7.92 -0.59 -5.60
CA VAL A 67 7.92 -0.93 -4.17
C VAL A 67 6.71 -0.33 -3.46
N LYS A 68 6.35 0.92 -3.77
CA LYS A 68 5.13 1.58 -3.24
C LYS A 68 3.87 0.81 -3.65
N TYR A 69 3.71 0.54 -4.94
CA TYR A 69 2.55 -0.18 -5.46
C TYR A 69 2.42 -1.58 -4.86
N MET A 70 3.51 -2.35 -4.83
CA MET A 70 3.53 -3.71 -4.30
C MET A 70 3.18 -3.73 -2.81
N ALA A 71 3.77 -2.84 -2.01
CA ALA A 71 3.50 -2.76 -0.58
C ALA A 71 2.02 -2.45 -0.32
N ASN A 72 1.46 -1.42 -0.96
CA ASN A 72 0.06 -1.04 -0.74
C ASN A 72 -0.93 -2.10 -1.24
N CYS A 73 -0.66 -2.74 -2.38
CA CYS A 73 -1.49 -3.85 -2.85
C CYS A 73 -1.44 -5.05 -1.91
N PHE A 74 -0.27 -5.37 -1.35
CA PHE A 74 -0.13 -6.45 -0.39
C PHE A 74 -0.88 -6.17 0.91
N LEU A 75 -0.75 -4.96 1.46
CA LEU A 75 -1.48 -4.55 2.66
C LEU A 75 -3.01 -4.56 2.43
N ALA A 76 -3.47 -4.05 1.29
CA ALA A 76 -4.87 -4.12 0.89
C ALA A 76 -5.37 -5.58 0.78
N THR A 77 -4.53 -6.47 0.24
CA THR A 77 -4.82 -7.91 0.17
C THR A 77 -4.98 -8.53 1.56
N LYS A 78 -4.09 -8.19 2.51
CA LYS A 78 -4.21 -8.66 3.91
C LYS A 78 -5.53 -8.23 4.54
N VAL A 79 -5.96 -6.98 4.33
CA VAL A 79 -7.24 -6.48 4.88
C VAL A 79 -8.40 -7.30 4.34
N ILE A 80 -8.44 -7.54 3.03
CA ILE A 80 -9.51 -8.32 2.40
C ILE A 80 -9.49 -9.78 2.84
N PHE A 81 -8.31 -10.37 2.92
CA PHE A 81 -8.13 -11.73 3.43
C PHE A 81 -8.65 -11.85 4.87
N GLY A 82 -8.28 -10.92 5.76
CA GLY A 82 -8.78 -10.88 7.13
C GLY A 82 -10.31 -10.78 7.19
N ASN A 83 -10.92 -9.91 6.39
CA ASN A 83 -12.37 -9.78 6.31
C ASN A 83 -13.05 -11.06 5.81
N GLU A 84 -12.44 -11.79 4.88
CA GLU A 84 -12.95 -13.06 4.40
C GLU A 84 -12.86 -14.15 5.47
N MET A 85 -11.74 -14.24 6.17
CA MET A 85 -11.57 -15.16 7.30
C MET A 85 -12.53 -14.85 8.45
N PHE A 86 -12.77 -13.57 8.75
CA PHE A 86 -13.76 -13.14 9.73
C PHE A 86 -15.16 -13.67 9.38
N GLN A 87 -15.61 -13.49 8.13
CA GLN A 87 -16.91 -14.01 7.67
C GLN A 87 -17.01 -15.53 7.79
N ILE A 88 -15.92 -16.26 7.51
CA ILE A 88 -15.87 -17.71 7.70
C ILE A 88 -16.01 -18.05 9.20
N CYS A 89 -15.25 -17.39 10.07
CA CYS A 89 -15.34 -17.58 11.52
C CYS A 89 -16.75 -17.31 12.05
N GLU A 90 -17.42 -16.25 11.59
CA GLU A 90 -18.80 -15.94 11.96
C GLU A 90 -19.76 -17.08 11.58
N LYS A 91 -19.62 -17.64 10.37
CA LYS A 91 -20.47 -18.76 9.92
C LYS A 91 -20.21 -20.06 10.67
N LEU A 92 -19.02 -20.21 11.24
CA LEU A 92 -18.65 -21.36 12.08
C LEU A 92 -18.96 -21.14 13.57
N GLY A 93 -19.37 -19.93 13.97
CA GLY A 93 -19.56 -19.59 15.39
C GLY A 93 -18.25 -19.47 16.18
N ILE A 94 -17.12 -19.22 15.52
CA ILE A 94 -15.79 -19.10 16.12
C ILE A 94 -15.42 -17.62 16.26
N LYS A 95 -14.71 -17.27 17.33
CA LYS A 95 -14.19 -15.90 17.54
C LYS A 95 -12.96 -15.66 16.67
N TYR A 96 -13.10 -14.80 15.66
CA TYR A 96 -12.01 -14.43 14.77
C TYR A 96 -10.76 -13.91 15.50
N GLU A 97 -10.92 -13.09 16.54
CA GLU A 97 -9.79 -12.51 17.28
C GLU A 97 -8.91 -13.56 17.96
N GLU A 98 -9.51 -14.65 18.46
CA GLU A 98 -8.76 -15.77 19.04
C GLU A 98 -7.97 -16.50 17.95
N VAL A 99 -8.59 -16.74 16.79
CA VAL A 99 -7.93 -17.35 15.62
C VAL A 99 -6.78 -16.47 15.12
N LYS A 100 -7.03 -15.17 14.89
CA LYS A 100 -6.04 -14.19 14.44
C LYS A 100 -4.83 -14.20 15.38
N LYS A 101 -5.06 -14.11 16.70
CA LYS A 101 -3.99 -14.13 17.71
C LYS A 101 -3.09 -15.36 17.59
N MET A 102 -3.67 -16.53 17.36
CA MET A 102 -2.89 -17.78 17.18
C MET A 102 -2.17 -17.81 15.82
N VAL A 103 -2.77 -17.29 14.76
CA VAL A 103 -2.15 -17.23 13.43
C VAL A 103 -0.94 -16.29 13.40
N VAL A 104 -1.06 -15.08 13.98
CA VAL A 104 0.05 -14.10 14.00
C VAL A 104 1.16 -14.44 15.00
N ALA A 105 1.00 -15.49 15.81
CA ALA A 105 2.08 -16.04 16.62
C ALA A 105 3.16 -16.71 15.74
N ASP A 106 2.83 -17.08 14.49
CA ASP A 106 3.83 -17.47 13.50
C ASP A 106 4.63 -16.24 13.04
N LYS A 107 5.93 -16.23 13.32
CA LYS A 107 6.84 -15.09 13.03
C LYS A 107 6.93 -14.72 11.54
N ARG A 108 6.49 -15.60 10.63
CA ARG A 108 6.40 -15.30 9.19
C ARG A 108 5.20 -14.42 8.86
N ILE A 109 4.20 -14.37 9.74
CA ILE A 109 2.96 -13.61 9.59
C ILE A 109 3.01 -12.40 10.51
N LEU A 110 3.41 -11.26 9.96
CA LEU A 110 3.42 -10.00 10.73
C LEU A 110 2.00 -9.60 11.13
N ASP A 111 1.80 -9.29 12.42
CA ASP A 111 0.55 -8.78 12.96
C ASP A 111 0.30 -7.35 12.48
N GLY A 112 -0.59 -7.22 11.50
CA GLY A 112 -0.97 -5.92 10.94
C GLY A 112 -1.81 -6.06 9.69
N HIS A 113 -2.78 -5.16 9.52
CA HIS A 113 -3.72 -5.19 8.39
C HIS A 113 -4.55 -6.48 8.30
N LEU A 114 -4.81 -7.11 9.45
CA LEU A 114 -5.73 -8.25 9.60
C LEU A 114 -6.91 -7.90 10.52
N ASP A 115 -6.92 -6.72 11.12
CA ASP A 115 -8.00 -6.27 12.00
C ASP A 115 -9.28 -5.97 11.20
N ILE A 116 -10.42 -6.25 11.83
CA ILE A 116 -11.73 -5.98 11.24
C ILE A 116 -12.22 -4.63 11.75
N THR A 117 -12.41 -3.71 10.83
CA THR A 117 -12.98 -2.39 11.16
C THR A 117 -14.49 -2.44 11.07
N THR A 118 -15.18 -1.57 11.82
CA THR A 118 -16.66 -1.40 11.75
C THR A 118 -17.17 -1.12 10.33
N LEU A 119 -16.28 -0.55 9.54
CA LEU A 119 -16.48 -0.08 8.20
C LEU A 119 -16.30 -1.18 7.14
N GLY A 120 -15.61 -2.27 7.49
CA GLY A 120 -15.31 -3.42 6.63
C GLY A 120 -14.40 -3.07 5.45
N GLY A 121 -13.51 -3.98 5.07
CA GLY A 121 -12.58 -3.75 3.95
C GLY A 121 -11.64 -2.54 4.15
N PHE A 122 -11.06 -2.06 3.05
CA PHE A 122 -10.14 -0.92 3.05
C PHE A 122 -10.69 0.29 2.28
N GLY A 123 -10.38 1.49 2.78
CA GLY A 123 -10.75 2.77 2.17
C GLY A 123 -9.60 3.76 2.06
N GLY A 124 -9.94 5.04 2.13
CA GLY A 124 -8.99 6.15 2.02
C GLY A 124 -8.40 6.33 0.62
N LYS A 125 -7.39 7.19 0.50
CA LYS A 125 -6.83 7.56 -0.80
C LYS A 125 -5.88 6.51 -1.37
N CYS A 126 -4.98 5.97 -0.55
CA CYS A 126 -3.81 5.24 -1.05
C CYS A 126 -4.15 3.84 -1.59
N PHE A 127 -4.85 2.99 -0.83
CA PHE A 127 -5.07 1.61 -1.25
C PHE A 127 -5.96 1.48 -2.50
N PRO A 128 -7.13 2.14 -2.60
CA PRO A 128 -7.94 2.08 -3.82
C PRO A 128 -7.18 2.60 -5.04
N LYS A 129 -6.52 3.75 -4.91
CA LYS A 129 -5.75 4.38 -5.99
C LYS A 129 -4.63 3.47 -6.49
N ASP A 130 -3.79 3.00 -5.58
CA ASP A 130 -2.58 2.27 -5.95
C ASP A 130 -2.92 0.89 -6.52
N LEU A 131 -3.93 0.21 -5.95
CA LEU A 131 -4.40 -1.08 -6.47
C LEU A 131 -4.99 -0.93 -7.87
N LEU A 132 -5.86 0.05 -8.10
CA LEU A 132 -6.48 0.28 -9.40
C LEU A 132 -5.47 0.70 -10.47
N ALA A 133 -4.52 1.56 -10.11
CA ALA A 133 -3.46 2.00 -11.00
C ALA A 133 -2.54 0.84 -11.39
N LEU A 134 -2.05 0.05 -10.43
CA LEU A 134 -1.19 -1.10 -10.71
C LEU A 134 -1.91 -2.12 -11.59
N ARG A 135 -3.17 -2.40 -11.29
CA ARG A 135 -4.02 -3.31 -12.06
C ARG A 135 -4.19 -2.86 -13.51
N ALA A 136 -4.53 -1.59 -13.73
CA ALA A 136 -4.70 -1.03 -15.07
C ALA A 136 -3.39 -1.07 -15.87
N MET A 137 -2.28 -0.70 -15.23
CA MET A 137 -0.94 -0.75 -15.84
C MET A 137 -0.56 -2.20 -16.24
N ALA A 138 -0.76 -3.16 -15.33
CA ALA A 138 -0.46 -4.58 -15.58
C ALA A 138 -1.31 -5.16 -16.72
N LYS A 139 -2.63 -4.89 -16.73
CA LYS A 139 -3.51 -5.30 -17.84
C LYS A 139 -3.10 -4.70 -19.18
N GLY A 140 -2.72 -3.43 -19.20
CA GLY A 140 -2.19 -2.77 -20.39
C GLY A 140 -0.89 -3.39 -20.92
N LYS A 141 -0.18 -4.14 -20.09
CA LYS A 141 1.03 -4.92 -20.46
C LYS A 141 0.76 -6.41 -20.67
N GLY A 142 -0.50 -6.84 -20.66
CA GLY A 142 -0.87 -8.26 -20.86
C GLY A 142 -0.61 -9.17 -19.66
N VAL A 143 -0.44 -8.61 -18.45
CA VAL A 143 -0.26 -9.39 -17.22
C VAL A 143 -1.62 -9.69 -16.58
N ASP A 144 -1.86 -10.95 -16.24
CA ASP A 144 -3.07 -11.37 -15.51
C ASP A 144 -3.03 -10.88 -14.06
N THR A 145 -4.09 -10.19 -13.63
CA THR A 145 -4.23 -9.57 -12.31
C THR A 145 -5.34 -10.18 -11.46
N LYS A 146 -5.74 -11.43 -11.69
CA LYS A 146 -6.85 -12.12 -10.96
C LYS A 146 -6.86 -11.90 -9.45
N ILE A 147 -5.71 -11.94 -8.78
CA ILE A 147 -5.63 -11.70 -7.33
C ILE A 147 -6.08 -10.26 -6.99
N LEU A 148 -5.53 -9.26 -7.67
CA LEU A 148 -5.89 -7.85 -7.44
C LEU A 148 -7.35 -7.57 -7.82
N ASP A 149 -7.85 -8.21 -8.88
CA ASP A 149 -9.26 -8.13 -9.28
C ASP A 149 -10.18 -8.71 -8.20
N ALA A 150 -9.84 -9.87 -7.62
CA ALA A 150 -10.59 -10.49 -6.54
C ALA A 150 -10.59 -9.63 -5.27
N VAL A 151 -9.42 -9.08 -4.90
CA VAL A 151 -9.26 -8.17 -3.76
C VAL A 151 -10.16 -6.95 -3.93
N TRP A 152 -10.13 -6.31 -5.11
CA TRP A 152 -10.98 -5.15 -5.38
C TRP A 152 -12.48 -5.50 -5.38
N ALA A 153 -12.86 -6.58 -6.05
CA ALA A 153 -14.25 -7.02 -6.12
C ALA A 153 -14.83 -7.37 -4.74
N LYS A 154 -14.03 -8.02 -3.88
CA LYS A 154 -14.43 -8.31 -2.49
C LYS A 154 -14.52 -7.02 -1.68
N ASN A 155 -13.57 -6.08 -1.83
CA ASN A 155 -13.63 -4.78 -1.16
C ASN A 155 -14.94 -4.05 -1.47
N LEU A 156 -15.32 -3.96 -2.74
CA LEU A 156 -16.58 -3.33 -3.17
C LEU A 156 -17.83 -4.00 -2.59
N LYS A 157 -17.78 -5.30 -2.29
CA LYS A 157 -18.91 -6.03 -1.68
C LYS A 157 -19.05 -5.78 -0.18
N ILE A 158 -17.93 -5.66 0.53
CA ILE A 158 -17.92 -5.55 2.00
C ILE A 158 -17.92 -4.09 2.48
N ARG A 159 -17.26 -3.20 1.74
CA ARG A 159 -17.14 -1.79 2.11
C ARG A 159 -18.31 -1.00 1.56
N LYS A 160 -19.22 -0.62 2.45
CA LYS A 160 -20.42 0.16 2.11
C LYS A 160 -20.12 1.64 1.87
N VAL A 161 -19.22 2.20 2.67
CA VAL A 161 -18.80 3.61 2.55
C VAL A 161 -17.58 3.68 1.65
N LYS A 162 -17.74 4.28 0.47
CA LYS A 162 -16.69 4.42 -0.53
C LYS A 162 -16.06 5.82 -0.48
N ASP A 163 -15.44 6.09 0.66
CA ASP A 163 -14.73 7.35 0.94
C ASP A 163 -13.78 7.80 -0.19
N TRP A 164 -13.17 6.86 -0.91
CA TRP A 164 -12.33 7.17 -2.08
C TRP A 164 -13.05 7.82 -3.26
N GLU A 165 -14.38 7.75 -3.35
CA GLU A 165 -15.14 8.40 -4.44
C GLU A 165 -15.20 9.93 -4.25
N GLU A 166 -15.09 10.38 -3.00
CA GLU A 166 -15.15 11.80 -2.63
C GLU A 166 -13.75 12.45 -2.58
N ILE A 167 -12.69 11.64 -2.57
CA ILE A 167 -11.31 12.11 -2.48
C ILE A 167 -10.75 12.36 -3.89
N PRO A 168 -10.36 13.61 -4.23
CA PRO A 168 -9.72 13.90 -5.50
C PRO A 168 -8.49 13.01 -5.73
N PHE A 169 -8.43 12.39 -6.91
CA PHE A 169 -7.36 11.49 -7.36
C PHE A 169 -7.27 10.13 -6.63
N ALA A 170 -8.22 9.77 -5.76
CA ALA A 170 -8.24 8.44 -5.14
C ALA A 170 -8.73 7.36 -6.12
N VAL A 171 -9.74 7.67 -6.93
CA VAL A 171 -10.12 6.87 -8.10
C VAL A 171 -10.41 7.81 -9.28
N SER A 172 -9.82 7.54 -10.44
CA SER A 172 -10.26 8.23 -11.66
C SER A 172 -11.48 7.49 -12.23
N PRO A 173 -12.48 8.20 -12.79
CA PRO A 173 -13.57 7.58 -13.56
C PRO A 173 -13.08 6.65 -14.67
N ALA A 174 -11.84 6.85 -15.16
CA ALA A 174 -11.22 6.01 -16.19
C ALA A 174 -10.90 4.57 -15.74
N PHE A 175 -10.89 4.28 -14.43
CA PHE A 175 -10.54 2.95 -13.89
C PHE A 175 -11.77 2.13 -13.43
N GLY A 176 -12.96 2.75 -13.42
CA GLY A 176 -14.23 2.10 -13.13
C GLY A 176 -14.95 1.74 -14.43
N ASN A 177 -15.08 0.43 -14.70
CA ASN A 177 -15.92 -0.18 -15.73
C ASN A 177 -16.08 0.60 -17.05
N ARG A 178 -15.20 0.32 -18.02
CA ARG A 178 -15.69 0.14 -19.38
C ARG A 178 -16.13 -1.32 -19.50
N SER A 179 -17.43 -1.52 -19.29
CA SER A 179 -18.15 -2.67 -19.84
C SER A 179 -18.04 -2.68 -21.36
#